data_AF-A0A1D2UJY9-F1
#
_entry.id   AF-A0A1D2UJY9-F1
#
_cell.length_a   1.000
_cell.length_b   1.000
_cell.length_c   1.000
_cell.angle_alpha   90.00
_cell.angle_beta   90.00
_cell.angle_gamma   90.00
#
_symmetry.space_group_name_H-M   'P 1'
#
loop_
_entity.id
_entity.type
_entity.pdbx_description
1 polymer ?
#
loop_
_entity_poly.entity_id
_entity_poly.type
_entity_poly.pdbx_seq_one_letter_code
_entity_poly.pdbx_strand_id
1 'polypeptide(L)' 'MTGGRGGNGGSSSNNEHHADLDATILFTCQKSELARFIDVKLFEQFPRVRTADAQVASPQGQFKRMLDAKSPRMAWGK' A
#
# COMPACT_ATOMS: atom_id res chain seq x y z
N MET A 1 45.10 -10.01 -18.67
CA MET A 1 45.70 -8.75 -18.19
C MET A 1 45.03 -7.60 -18.94
N THR A 2 44.78 -6.49 -18.23
CA THR A 2 44.01 -5.27 -18.59
C THR A 2 42.48 -5.46 -18.52
N GLY A 3 41.69 -4.67 -17.79
CA GLY A 3 41.97 -3.54 -16.89
C GLY A 3 40.60 -2.98 -16.47
N GLY A 4 40.34 -2.94 -15.17
CA GLY A 4 39.10 -2.38 -14.61
C GLY A 4 39.04 -0.86 -14.75
N ARG A 5 37.84 -0.34 -14.96
CA ARG A 5 37.51 1.08 -14.73
C ARG A 5 36.16 1.15 -14.00
N GLY A 6 36.25 1.35 -12.69
CA GLY A 6 35.14 1.84 -11.89
C GLY A 6 34.82 3.28 -12.26
N GLY A 7 33.54 3.53 -12.53
CA GLY A 7 32.97 4.86 -12.69
C GLY A 7 32.07 5.14 -11.50
N ASN A 8 32.61 5.88 -10.52
CA ASN A 8 31.91 6.36 -9.34
C ASN A 8 31.24 7.69 -9.72
N GLY A 9 29.91 7.72 -9.79
CA GLY A 9 29.11 8.86 -10.25
C GLY A 9 28.09 9.29 -9.21
N GLY A 10 28.55 10.02 -8.20
CA GLY A 10 27.77 11.01 -7.45
C GLY A 10 26.51 10.53 -6.73
N SER A 11 26.67 9.84 -5.59
CA SER A 11 25.61 9.79 -4.58
C SER A 11 25.58 11.12 -3.86
N SER A 12 24.68 12.01 -4.29
CA SER A 12 24.22 13.13 -3.48
C SER A 12 23.57 12.54 -2.23
N SER A 13 24.29 12.56 -1.11
CA SER A 13 23.82 12.05 0.18
C SER A 13 22.75 12.96 0.78
N ASN A 14 21.58 13.02 0.14
CA ASN A 14 20.36 13.32 0.86
C ASN A 14 19.97 12.02 1.56
N ASN A 15 20.15 11.99 2.87
CA ASN A 15 19.65 10.96 3.77
C ASN A 15 18.10 10.99 3.78
N GLU A 16 17.48 10.69 2.64
CA GLU A 16 16.06 10.40 2.51
C GLU A 16 15.85 8.97 3.02
N HIS A 17 15.96 8.80 4.34
CA HIS A 17 15.54 7.58 5.00
C HIS A 17 14.02 7.53 4.95
N HIS A 18 13.47 6.91 3.91
CA HIS A 18 12.09 6.47 3.96
C HIS A 18 11.99 5.41 5.05
N ALA A 19 11.22 5.69 6.11
CA ALA A 19 10.92 4.71 7.13
C ALA A 19 9.83 3.78 6.60
N ASP A 20 10.13 2.49 6.53
CA ASP A 20 9.14 1.47 6.21
C ASP A 20 8.21 1.28 7.42
N LEU A 21 6.92 1.13 7.14
CA LEU A 21 5.88 0.91 8.14
C LEU A 21 5.05 -0.30 7.74
N ASP A 22 5.13 -1.36 8.55
CA ASP A 22 4.32 -2.55 8.41
C ASP A 22 3.33 -2.66 9.57
N ALA A 23 2.07 -2.90 9.25
CA ALA A 23 1.01 -3.07 10.25
C ALA A 23 0.09 -4.23 9.87
N THR A 24 -0.26 -5.05 10.87
CA THR A 24 -1.29 -6.09 10.74
C THR A 24 -2.44 -5.77 11.67
N ILE A 25 -3.65 -5.65 11.12
CA ILE A 25 -4.86 -5.33 11.87
C ILE A 25 -5.83 -6.50 11.75
N LEU A 26 -6.27 -7.04 12.88
CA LEU A 26 -7.27 -8.11 12.95
C LEU A 26 -8.61 -7.55 13.42
N PHE A 27 -9.67 -7.81 12.65
CA PHE A 27 -11.03 -7.46 13.03
C PHE A 27 -11.76 -8.71 13.52
N THR A 28 -12.19 -8.71 14.78
CA THR A 28 -13.04 -9.78 15.33
C THR A 28 -14.50 -9.45 15.04
N CYS A 29 -15.02 -9.96 13.92
CA CYS A 29 -16.40 -9.75 13.51
C CYS A 29 -17.31 -10.86 14.08
N GLN A 30 -18.48 -10.48 14.62
CA GLN A 30 -19.51 -11.47 15.00
C GLN A 30 -20.19 -12.13 13.78
N LYS A 31 -20.24 -11.42 12.65
CA LYS A 31 -20.85 -11.83 11.38
C LYS A 31 -19.97 -11.37 10.22
N SER A 32 -18.90 -12.09 9.97
CA SER A 32 -17.88 -11.70 8.96
C SER A 32 -18.43 -11.67 7.55
N GLU A 33 -19.46 -12.48 7.25
CA GLU A 33 -20.17 -12.56 5.97
C GLU A 33 -20.91 -11.27 5.59
N LEU A 34 -21.17 -10.39 6.57
CA LEU A 34 -21.80 -9.09 6.35
C LEU A 34 -20.78 -7.98 6.06
N ALA A 35 -19.48 -8.21 6.30
CA ALA A 35 -18.45 -7.24 5.96
C ALA A 35 -18.30 -7.19 4.44
N ARG A 36 -18.52 -6.02 3.83
CA ARG A 36 -18.44 -5.79 2.38
C ARG A 36 -17.40 -4.77 1.96
N PHE A 37 -16.88 -3.98 2.88
CA PHE A 37 -15.87 -2.98 2.56
C PHE A 37 -15.06 -2.54 3.78
N ILE A 38 -13.91 -1.92 3.51
CA ILE A 38 -13.13 -1.11 4.43
C ILE A 38 -12.98 0.29 3.84
N ASP A 39 -13.28 1.31 4.65
CA ASP A 39 -13.00 2.71 4.33
C ASP A 39 -11.56 3.06 4.73
N VAL A 40 -10.74 3.44 3.76
CA VAL A 40 -9.33 3.77 3.98
C VAL A 40 -9.17 5.27 4.18
N LYS A 41 -8.99 5.68 5.44
CA LYS A 41 -8.77 7.10 5.80
C LYS A 41 -7.33 7.59 5.59
N LEU A 42 -6.47 6.77 4.98
CA LEU A 42 -5.05 7.07 4.74
C LEU A 42 -4.86 8.41 4.01
N PHE A 43 -5.66 8.67 2.97
CA PHE A 43 -5.52 9.87 2.13
C PHE A 43 -5.94 11.16 2.85
N GLU A 44 -6.85 11.07 3.82
CA GLU A 44 -7.27 12.20 4.66
C GLU A 44 -6.18 12.53 5.69
N GLN A 45 -5.59 11.50 6.30
CA GLN A 45 -4.57 11.66 7.35
C GLN A 45 -3.19 12.02 6.78
N PHE A 46 -2.90 11.58 5.55
CA PHE A 46 -1.63 11.82 4.87
C PHE A 46 -1.85 12.41 3.47
N PRO A 47 -2.07 13.73 3.35
CA PRO A 47 -2.45 14.38 2.08
C PRO A 47 -1.42 14.25 0.94
N ARG A 48 -0.19 13.83 1.25
CA ARG A 48 0.87 13.56 0.25
C ARG A 48 0.78 12.16 -0.36
N VAL A 49 0.07 11.23 0.27
CA VAL A 49 -0.20 9.91 -0.30
C VAL A 49 -1.24 10.06 -1.40
N ARG A 50 -0.88 9.67 -2.62
CA ARG A 50 -1.74 9.83 -3.82
C ARG A 50 -2.53 8.58 -4.13
N THR A 51 -1.88 7.43 -3.99
CA THR A 51 -2.42 6.14 -4.43
C THR A 51 -2.00 5.04 -3.47
N ALA A 52 -2.82 4.01 -3.33
CA ALA A 52 -2.48 2.80 -2.60
C ALA A 52 -2.95 1.57 -3.38
N ASP A 53 -2.04 0.62 -3.59
CA ASP A 53 -2.38 -0.67 -4.17
C ASP A 53 -2.89 -1.62 -3.07
N ALA A 54 -4.19 -1.88 -3.09
CA ALA A 54 -4.83 -2.81 -2.18
C ALA A 54 -4.94 -4.20 -2.82
N GLN A 55 -4.50 -5.23 -2.11
CA GLN A 55 -4.73 -6.63 -2.45
C GLN A 55 -5.79 -7.19 -1.50
N VAL A 56 -6.90 -7.64 -2.06
CA VAL A 56 -8.02 -8.17 -1.29
C VAL A 56 -8.08 -9.67 -1.48
N ALA A 57 -8.05 -10.42 -0.39
CA ALA A 57 -8.36 -11.84 -0.36
C ALA A 57 -9.71 -12.04 0.36
N SER A 58 -10.73 -12.49 -0.37
CA SER A 58 -12.06 -12.76 0.17
C SER A 58 -12.54 -14.15 -0.26
N PRO A 59 -13.67 -14.65 0.29
CA PRO A 59 -14.26 -15.91 -0.16
C PRO A 59 -14.62 -15.94 -1.66
N GLN A 60 -14.74 -14.78 -2.32
CA GLN A 60 -15.04 -14.69 -3.75
C GLN A 60 -13.78 -14.72 -4.63
N GLY A 61 -12.59 -14.71 -4.02
CA GLY A 61 -11.30 -14.75 -4.72
C GLY A 61 -10.34 -13.64 -4.27
N GLN A 62 -9.23 -13.55 -4.98
CA GLN A 62 -8.22 -12.52 -4.77
C GLN A 62 -8.22 -11.50 -5.90
N PHE A 63 -8.14 -10.22 -5.57
CA PHE A 63 -8.13 -9.16 -6.56
C PHE A 63 -7.36 -7.92 -6.10
N LYS A 64 -6.83 -7.19 -7.08
CA LYS A 64 -6.15 -5.92 -6.87
C LYS A 64 -7.11 -4.75 -7.08
N ARG A 65 -6.99 -3.71 -6.24
CA ARG A 65 -7.67 -2.42 -6.39
C ARG A 65 -6.68 -1.30 -6.16
N MET A 66 -6.71 -0.31 -7.04
CA MET A 66 -6.00 0.93 -6.84
C MET A 66 -6.94 1.89 -6.11
N LEU A 67 -6.52 2.40 -4.96
CA LEU A 67 -7.25 3.38 -4.17
C LEU A 67 -6.60 4.75 -4.34
N ASP A 68 -7.41 5.80 -4.26
CA ASP A 68 -6.98 7.19 -4.21
C ASP A 68 -7.96 8.01 -3.36
N ALA A 69 -7.70 9.32 -3.23
CA ALA A 69 -8.55 10.21 -2.43
C ALA A 69 -10.00 10.33 -2.95
N LYS A 70 -10.28 10.04 -4.23
CA LYS A 70 -11.63 10.07 -4.82
C LYS A 70 -12.36 8.74 -4.64
N SER A 71 -11.62 7.63 -4.54
CA SER A 71 -12.15 6.29 -4.33
C SER A 71 -11.38 5.56 -3.21
N PRO A 72 -11.49 6.01 -1.94
CA PRO A 72 -10.72 5.48 -0.82
C PRO A 72 -11.30 4.18 -0.24
N ARG A 73 -12.32 3.60 -0.87
CA ARG A 73 -13.04 2.43 -0.34
C ARG A 73 -12.57 1.16 -1.02
N MET A 74 -12.17 0.18 -0.20
CA MET A 74 -11.86 -1.18 -0.64
C MET A 74 -13.10 -2.06 -0.40
N ALA A 75 -13.82 -2.41 -1.46
CA ALA A 75 -15.05 -3.21 -1.38
C ALA A 75 -14.89 -4.62 -1.98
N TRP A 76 -15.65 -5.58 -1.44
CA TRP A 76 -15.73 -6.97 -1.89
C TRP A 76 -17.16 -7.52 -1.75
N GLY A 77 -17.41 -8.64 -2.42
CA GLY A 77 -18.75 -9.23 -2.55
C GLY A 77 -19.57 -8.56 -3.65
N LYS A 78 -20.38 -9.37 -4.33
CA LYS A 78 -21.39 -8.91 -5.29
C LYS A 78 -22.54 -8.20 -4.58
#